data_AF-A0A495ZE40-F1
#
_entry.id   AF-A0A495ZE40-F1
#
_cell.length_a   1.000
_cell.length_b   1.000
_cell.length_c   1.000
_cell.angle_alpha   90.00
_cell.angle_beta   90.00
_cell.angle_gamma   90.00
#
_symmetry.space_group_name_H-M   'P 1'
#
loop_
_entity.id
_entity.type
_entity.pdbx_description
1 polymer ?
#
loop_
_entity_poly.entity_id
_entity_poly.type
_entity_poly.pdbx_seq_one_letter_code
_entity_poly.pdbx_strand_id
1 'polypeptide(L)'
;MRSHISRLMPHDHGFTLLELLVAVSILVIIGGASYTAFNVALDIYQKSESRIVMTQKCRTALERVATDLSNLQAVQGDESLIIVSQDNPIEEGISRDLISFVTLIPTDPDPFLAELNAANQTVVADEDINQEELVSDVQRIAYYIGEDITRQLENEQEDGLEVGGEFLTTDGEVAGGLALYRLSTTALEVETVIQPLLESGSPPTEDEVGNPIYVNIAPIIDQITSFDVRYYDGEEWYESWDDTEMIPTSVVVWITVAGGNGQQRQTNANTTTQSTMVYLPMSANFSEQPGEAAAGGQGG
;
A
#
# COMPACT_ATOMS: atom_id res chain seq x y z
N MET A 1 3.13 -72.22 64.14
CA MET A 1 2.73 -72.44 62.74
C MET A 1 1.46 -71.63 62.47
N ARG A 2 1.54 -70.64 61.55
CA ARG A 2 0.46 -69.89 60.85
C ARG A 2 -0.50 -69.03 61.71
N SER A 3 -0.34 -67.71 61.82
CA SER A 3 -0.70 -66.63 60.88
C SER A 3 -2.16 -66.68 60.39
N HIS A 4 -2.95 -65.65 60.68
CA HIS A 4 -3.77 -64.98 59.66
C HIS A 4 -4.27 -63.62 60.16
N ILE A 5 -3.74 -62.59 59.49
CA ILE A 5 -4.22 -61.21 59.44
C ILE A 5 -5.62 -61.23 58.82
N SER A 6 -6.66 -60.81 59.55
CA SER A 6 -7.96 -60.48 58.98
C SER A 6 -7.95 -59.02 58.53
N ARG A 7 -7.78 -58.88 57.22
CA ARG A 7 -7.84 -57.67 56.41
C ARG A 7 -9.20 -56.98 56.59
N LEU A 8 -9.20 -55.69 56.94
CA LEU A 8 -10.36 -54.80 56.79
C LEU A 8 -10.83 -54.83 55.33
N MET A 9 -12.05 -55.29 55.06
CA MET A 9 -12.73 -55.04 53.78
C MET A 9 -13.51 -53.73 53.90
N PRO A 10 -13.31 -52.74 53.00
CA PRO A 10 -14.20 -51.60 52.89
C PRO A 10 -15.56 -52.04 52.32
N HIS A 11 -16.63 -51.37 52.74
CA HIS A 11 -17.98 -51.60 52.21
C HIS A 11 -18.10 -51.11 50.77
N ASP A 12 -18.69 -51.94 49.90
CA ASP A 12 -19.09 -51.56 48.54
C ASP A 12 -20.31 -50.63 48.62
N HIS A 13 -20.11 -49.36 48.27
CA HIS A 13 -21.20 -48.40 48.14
C HIS A 13 -21.88 -48.58 46.77
N GLY A 14 -23.09 -49.11 46.76
CA GLY A 14 -23.96 -49.07 45.59
C GLY A 14 -24.36 -47.63 45.28
N PHE A 15 -24.15 -47.19 44.04
CA PHE A 15 -24.45 -45.82 43.58
C PHE A 15 -25.91 -45.45 43.85
N THR A 16 -26.12 -44.27 44.44
CA THR A 16 -27.47 -43.75 44.69
C THR A 16 -28.03 -43.12 43.41
N LEU A 17 -29.36 -43.20 43.20
CA LEU A 17 -30.02 -42.60 42.03
C LEU A 17 -29.76 -41.09 41.92
N LEU A 18 -29.60 -40.42 43.07
CA LEU A 18 -29.27 -38.99 43.15
C LEU A 18 -27.87 -38.69 42.60
N GLU A 19 -26.89 -39.55 42.85
CA GLU A 19 -25.52 -39.38 42.35
C GLU A 19 -25.47 -39.48 40.83
N LEU A 20 -26.23 -40.40 40.24
CA LEU A 20 -26.37 -40.50 38.78
C LEU A 20 -27.07 -39.27 38.19
N LEU A 21 -28.09 -38.74 38.86
CA LEU A 21 -28.80 -37.54 38.41
C LEU A 21 -27.88 -36.30 38.46
N VAL A 22 -27.15 -36.13 39.56
CA VAL A 22 -26.19 -35.03 39.72
C VAL A 22 -25.06 -35.15 38.70
N ALA A 23 -24.49 -36.34 38.49
CA ALA A 23 -23.44 -36.56 37.50
C ALA A 23 -23.89 -36.20 36.08
N VAL A 24 -25.10 -36.61 35.68
CA VAL A 24 -25.66 -36.27 34.36
C VAL A 24 -25.92 -34.76 34.24
N SER A 25 -26.41 -34.11 35.30
CA SER A 25 -26.64 -32.65 35.28
C SER A 25 -25.34 -31.86 35.11
N ILE A 26 -24.29 -32.23 35.83
CA ILE A 26 -22.97 -31.58 35.72
C ILE A 26 -22.39 -31.85 34.32
N LEU A 27 -22.54 -33.05 33.78
CA LEU A 27 -22.08 -33.39 32.43
C LEU A 27 -22.75 -32.53 31.36
N VAL A 28 -24.07 -32.30 31.46
CA VAL A 28 -24.81 -31.44 30.52
C VAL A 28 -24.35 -29.99 30.64
N ILE A 29 -24.13 -29.49 31.85
CA ILE A 29 -23.66 -28.11 32.07
C ILE A 29 -22.25 -27.92 31.49
N ILE A 30 -21.32 -28.83 31.77
CA ILE A 30 -19.95 -28.77 31.26
C ILE A 30 -19.92 -28.94 29.75
N GLY A 31 -20.67 -29.91 29.20
CA GLY A 31 -20.78 -30.14 27.77
C GLY A 31 -21.35 -28.92 27.04
N GLY A 32 -22.40 -28.30 27.60
CA GLY A 32 -22.97 -27.06 27.08
C GLY A 32 -21.96 -25.91 27.07
N ALA A 33 -21.28 -25.66 28.19
CA ALA A 33 -20.26 -24.62 28.28
C ALA A 33 -19.11 -24.85 27.28
N SER A 34 -18.58 -26.07 27.18
CA SER A 34 -17.52 -26.41 26.23
C SER A 34 -17.96 -26.25 24.77
N TYR A 35 -19.18 -26.67 24.44
CA TYR A 35 -19.74 -26.52 23.10
C TYR A 35 -19.89 -25.05 22.72
N THR A 36 -20.42 -24.22 23.64
CA THR A 36 -20.53 -22.77 23.40
C THR A 36 -19.17 -22.12 23.20
N ALA A 37 -18.18 -22.44 24.04
CA ALA A 37 -16.83 -21.88 23.92
C ALA A 37 -16.17 -22.25 22.58
N PHE A 38 -16.32 -23.51 22.15
CA PHE A 38 -15.77 -23.98 20.89
C PHE A 38 -16.43 -23.30 19.68
N ASN A 39 -17.76 -23.18 19.64
CA ASN A 39 -18.44 -22.53 18.53
C ASN A 39 -18.15 -21.03 18.45
N VAL A 40 -18.06 -20.35 19.60
CA VAL A 40 -17.68 -18.93 19.63
C VAL A 40 -16.25 -18.76 19.13
N ALA A 41 -15.32 -19.65 19.50
CA ALA A 41 -13.95 -19.59 19.00
C ALA A 41 -13.88 -19.75 17.47
N LEU A 42 -14.68 -20.66 16.88
CA LEU A 42 -14.73 -20.85 15.44
C LEU A 42 -15.32 -19.65 14.70
N ASP A 43 -16.40 -19.05 15.23
CA ASP A 43 -17.03 -17.86 14.66
C ASP A 43 -16.07 -16.65 14.66
N ILE A 44 -15.34 -16.46 15.77
CA ILE A 44 -14.32 -15.41 15.89
C ILE A 44 -13.20 -15.63 14.86
N TYR A 45 -12.73 -16.87 14.70
CA TYR A 45 -11.66 -17.19 13.77
C TYR A 45 -12.04 -16.80 12.34
N GLN A 46 -13.21 -17.25 11.86
CA GLN A 46 -13.69 -16.96 10.50
C GLN A 46 -13.90 -15.47 10.28
N LYS A 47 -14.45 -14.75 11.27
CA LYS A 47 -14.67 -13.31 11.17
C LYS A 47 -13.36 -12.50 11.23
N SER A 48 -12.32 -13.05 11.86
CA SER A 48 -11.01 -12.38 11.98
C SER A 48 -10.19 -12.46 10.70
N GLU A 49 -10.33 -13.53 9.92
CA GLU A 49 -9.51 -13.79 8.73
C GLU A 49 -9.61 -12.64 7.71
N SER A 50 -10.83 -12.21 7.35
CA SER A 50 -11.03 -11.13 6.38
C SER A 50 -10.46 -9.78 6.85
N ARG A 51 -10.63 -9.46 8.14
CA ARG A 51 -10.08 -8.22 8.74
C ARG A 51 -8.56 -8.25 8.81
N ILE A 52 -7.97 -9.40 9.12
CA ILE A 52 -6.51 -9.58 9.14
C ILE A 52 -5.95 -9.35 7.74
N VAL A 53 -6.56 -9.94 6.70
CA VAL A 53 -6.13 -9.77 5.31
C VAL A 53 -6.21 -8.31 4.87
N MET A 54 -7.33 -7.61 5.14
CA MET A 54 -7.47 -6.18 4.81
C MET A 54 -6.43 -5.33 5.52
N THR A 55 -6.21 -5.59 6.81
CA THR A 55 -5.21 -4.88 7.60
C THR A 55 -3.80 -5.11 7.06
N GLN A 56 -3.47 -6.35 6.68
CA GLN A 56 -2.18 -6.69 6.09
C GLN A 56 -1.99 -6.01 4.74
N LYS A 57 -3.00 -6.00 3.85
CA LYS A 57 -2.94 -5.30 2.57
C LYS A 57 -2.64 -3.81 2.74
N CYS A 58 -3.41 -3.12 3.58
CA CYS A 58 -3.17 -1.70 3.89
C CYS A 58 -1.77 -1.47 4.45
N ARG A 59 -1.30 -2.34 5.35
CA ARG A 59 0.02 -2.23 5.95
C ARG A 59 1.12 -2.35 4.89
N THR A 60 1.05 -3.36 4.02
CA THR A 60 2.03 -3.53 2.93
C THR A 60 2.02 -2.33 1.97
N ALA A 61 0.83 -1.80 1.66
CA ALA A 61 0.69 -0.61 0.82
C ALA A 61 1.33 0.63 1.47
N LEU A 62 1.03 0.89 2.74
CA LEU A 62 1.62 1.99 3.50
C LEU A 62 3.13 1.83 3.68
N GLU A 63 3.64 0.61 3.91
CA GLU A 63 5.07 0.34 4.00
C GLU A 63 5.78 0.65 2.67
N ARG A 64 5.13 0.35 1.53
CA ARG A 64 5.66 0.70 0.21
C ARG A 64 5.70 2.21 -0.01
N VAL A 65 4.60 2.92 0.24
CA VAL A 65 4.52 4.38 0.14
C VAL A 65 5.54 5.04 1.07
N ALA A 66 5.64 4.56 2.31
CA ALA A 66 6.59 5.09 3.28
C ALA A 66 8.04 4.85 2.88
N THR A 67 8.35 3.68 2.31
CA THR A 67 9.70 3.38 1.81
C THR A 67 10.08 4.34 0.69
N ASP A 68 9.18 4.55 -0.27
CA ASP A 68 9.41 5.48 -1.36
C ASP A 68 9.59 6.93 -0.84
N LEU A 69 8.67 7.41 0.01
CA LEU A 69 8.74 8.75 0.61
C LEU A 69 10.03 8.94 1.43
N SER A 70 10.48 7.91 2.15
CA SER A 70 11.73 8.00 2.93
C SER A 70 12.98 8.13 2.07
N ASN A 71 12.89 7.77 0.78
CA ASN A 71 13.99 7.88 -0.20
C ASN A 71 13.80 9.08 -1.16
N LEU A 72 12.86 9.98 -0.85
CA LEU A 72 12.58 11.16 -1.63
C LEU A 72 13.85 12.01 -1.83
N GLN A 73 14.08 12.41 -3.07
CA GLN A 73 15.16 13.32 -3.48
C GLN A 73 14.55 14.65 -3.87
N ALA A 74 15.01 15.72 -3.23
CA ALA A 74 14.66 17.08 -3.55
C ALA A 74 15.89 17.98 -3.45
N VAL A 75 16.04 18.89 -4.40
CA VAL A 75 17.09 19.89 -4.49
C VAL A 75 16.44 21.25 -4.78
N GLN A 76 16.88 22.29 -4.07
CA GLN A 76 16.34 23.64 -4.23
C GLN A 76 16.62 24.17 -5.63
N GLY A 77 15.57 24.71 -6.25
CA GLY A 77 15.64 25.32 -7.57
C GLY A 77 15.70 24.30 -8.72
N ASP A 78 15.55 23.01 -8.45
CA ASP A 78 15.39 21.98 -9.47
C ASP A 78 13.91 21.62 -9.63
N GLU A 79 13.28 22.19 -10.65
CA GLU A 79 11.86 21.97 -10.97
C GLU A 79 11.57 20.49 -11.29
N SER A 80 12.57 19.72 -11.74
CA SER A 80 12.42 18.31 -12.06
C SER A 80 12.33 17.42 -10.81
N LEU A 81 12.72 17.92 -9.63
CA LEU A 81 12.75 17.17 -8.37
C LEU A 81 11.66 17.59 -7.37
N ILE A 82 10.78 18.51 -7.77
CA ILE A 82 9.71 18.99 -6.88
C ILE A 82 8.68 17.90 -6.57
N ILE A 83 8.07 18.04 -5.40
CA ILE A 83 6.88 17.31 -5.00
C ILE A 83 5.69 17.94 -5.69
N VAL A 84 4.88 17.12 -6.33
CA VAL A 84 3.62 17.52 -6.94
C VAL A 84 2.52 16.82 -6.17
N SER A 85 1.58 17.61 -5.66
CA SER A 85 0.41 17.08 -4.97
C SER A 85 -0.85 17.60 -5.63
N GLN A 86 -1.89 16.78 -5.63
CA GLN A 86 -3.23 17.20 -6.01
C GLN A 86 -4.20 16.68 -4.97
N ASP A 87 -4.81 17.62 -4.25
CA ASP A 87 -5.96 17.36 -3.42
C ASP A 87 -7.20 17.32 -4.31
N ASN A 88 -7.78 16.13 -4.47
CA ASN A 88 -8.96 15.93 -5.29
C ASN A 88 -10.20 15.95 -4.39
N PRO A 89 -11.28 16.65 -4.81
CA PRO A 89 -12.46 16.79 -3.97
C PRO A 89 -13.04 15.42 -3.62
N ILE A 90 -13.47 15.28 -2.36
CA ILE A 90 -14.08 14.05 -1.88
C ILE A 90 -15.43 13.84 -2.59
N GLU A 91 -15.47 12.87 -3.49
CA GLU A 91 -16.68 12.47 -4.22
C GLU A 91 -17.22 11.17 -3.64
N GLU A 92 -18.51 11.13 -3.26
CA GLU A 92 -19.14 9.95 -2.64
C GLU A 92 -18.40 9.38 -1.40
N GLY A 93 -17.61 10.21 -0.72
CA GLY A 93 -16.80 9.80 0.44
C GLY A 93 -15.47 9.14 0.07
N ILE A 94 -15.05 9.25 -1.19
CA ILE A 94 -13.78 8.75 -1.72
C ILE A 94 -12.87 9.96 -1.95
N SER A 95 -11.77 10.08 -1.19
CA SER A 95 -10.68 11.00 -1.55
C SER A 95 -9.71 10.28 -2.51
N ARG A 96 -9.28 11.00 -3.54
CA ARG A 96 -8.48 10.47 -4.65
C ARG A 96 -7.23 11.31 -4.84
N ASP A 97 -6.52 11.56 -3.76
CA ASP A 97 -5.36 12.44 -3.80
C ASP A 97 -4.30 11.86 -4.73
N LEU A 98 -3.48 12.74 -5.30
CA LEU A 98 -2.29 12.36 -6.04
C LEU A 98 -1.07 12.95 -5.37
N ILE A 99 -0.02 12.15 -5.28
CA ILE A 99 1.30 12.62 -4.88
C ILE A 99 2.34 12.05 -5.85
N SER A 100 3.22 12.92 -6.36
CA SER A 100 4.36 12.57 -7.18
C SER A 100 5.63 13.23 -6.67
N PHE A 101 6.73 12.49 -6.69
CA PHE A 101 8.04 12.95 -6.24
C PHE A 101 9.14 12.08 -6.86
N VAL A 102 10.39 12.50 -6.71
CA VAL A 102 11.55 11.74 -7.20
C VAL A 102 12.15 10.91 -6.06
N THR A 103 12.54 9.68 -6.36
CA THR A 103 13.19 8.75 -5.43
C THR A 103 14.39 8.11 -6.12
N LEU A 104 15.32 7.56 -5.33
CA LEU A 104 16.36 6.68 -5.86
C LEU A 104 15.75 5.39 -6.44
N ILE A 105 16.38 4.84 -7.47
CA ILE A 105 16.02 3.53 -8.01
C ILE A 105 16.44 2.44 -7.01
N PRO A 106 15.52 1.60 -6.51
CA PRO A 106 15.90 0.46 -5.68
C PRO A 106 16.67 -0.55 -6.52
N THR A 107 17.91 -0.83 -6.16
CA THR A 107 18.78 -1.79 -6.81
C THR A 107 18.50 -3.22 -6.30
N ASP A 108 17.34 -3.83 -6.65
CA ASP A 108 17.17 -5.30 -6.57
C ASP A 108 16.00 -5.87 -7.44
N PRO A 109 16.27 -6.77 -8.42
CA PRO A 109 17.61 -7.06 -8.92
C PRO A 109 18.18 -5.77 -9.46
N ASP A 110 19.45 -5.56 -9.18
CA ASP A 110 20.25 -4.53 -9.82
C ASP A 110 19.88 -4.51 -11.32
N PRO A 111 19.50 -3.35 -11.90
CA PRO A 111 19.18 -3.26 -13.32
C PRO A 111 20.27 -3.88 -14.19
N PHE A 112 21.54 -3.85 -13.76
CA PHE A 112 22.65 -4.57 -14.37
C PHE A 112 22.52 -6.11 -14.28
N LEU A 113 22.00 -6.66 -13.19
CA LEU A 113 21.70 -8.09 -13.03
C LEU A 113 20.50 -8.52 -13.88
N ALA A 114 19.47 -7.69 -13.99
CA ALA A 114 18.34 -7.93 -14.90
C ALA A 114 18.82 -7.90 -16.36
N GLU A 115 19.72 -6.98 -16.69
CA GLU A 115 20.37 -6.86 -18.00
C GLU A 115 21.32 -8.03 -18.28
N LEU A 116 22.13 -8.49 -17.32
CA LEU A 116 22.96 -9.70 -17.48
C LEU A 116 22.09 -10.95 -17.71
N ASN A 117 20.93 -11.02 -17.07
CA ASN A 117 19.99 -12.12 -17.24
C ASN A 117 19.28 -12.04 -18.59
N ALA A 118 18.90 -10.84 -19.05
CA ALA A 118 18.34 -10.60 -20.37
C ALA A 118 19.37 -10.88 -21.50
N ALA A 119 20.61 -10.41 -21.33
CA ALA A 119 21.72 -10.65 -22.26
C ALA A 119 22.11 -12.13 -22.35
N ASN A 120 21.95 -12.91 -21.27
CA ASN A 120 22.12 -14.36 -21.30
C ASN A 120 20.91 -15.12 -21.88
N GLN A 121 19.77 -14.47 -22.11
CA GLN A 121 18.56 -15.07 -22.67
C GLN A 121 18.38 -14.84 -24.19
N THR A 122 19.22 -14.02 -24.83
CA THR A 122 19.15 -13.79 -26.29
C THR A 122 20.14 -14.69 -27.05
N VAL A 123 19.86 -16.00 -27.08
CA VAL A 123 20.29 -16.82 -28.22
C VAL A 123 19.13 -16.86 -29.20
N VAL A 124 18.98 -15.82 -30.02
CA VAL A 124 18.72 -15.86 -31.48
C VAL A 124 18.76 -14.40 -31.96
N ALA A 125 19.57 -14.19 -33.00
CA ALA A 125 19.85 -12.97 -33.74
C ALA A 125 18.67 -12.02 -33.99
N ASP A 126 18.88 -10.72 -33.76
CA ASP A 126 18.92 -9.75 -34.85
C ASP A 126 19.80 -8.56 -34.45
N GLU A 127 20.55 -8.04 -35.43
CA GLU A 127 21.44 -6.88 -35.30
C GLU A 127 20.61 -5.58 -35.22
N ASP A 128 21.14 -4.55 -34.56
CA ASP A 128 20.58 -3.18 -34.39
C ASP A 128 19.50 -2.95 -33.32
N ILE A 129 19.86 -3.14 -32.05
CA ILE A 129 19.24 -2.36 -30.96
C ILE A 129 20.35 -1.63 -30.22
N ASN A 130 20.54 -0.35 -30.55
CA ASN A 130 21.15 0.60 -29.63
C ASN A 130 20.22 0.68 -28.42
N GLN A 131 20.47 -0.15 -27.41
CA GLN A 131 19.90 0.02 -26.07
C GLN A 131 20.61 1.23 -25.48
N GLU A 132 19.99 2.40 -25.59
CA GLU A 132 20.47 3.59 -24.89
C GLU A 132 20.53 3.28 -23.39
N GLU A 133 21.73 3.44 -22.82
CA GLU A 133 22.03 3.22 -21.41
C GLU A 133 21.00 3.98 -20.54
N LEU A 134 20.27 3.28 -19.66
CA LEU A 134 19.50 3.95 -18.62
C LEU A 134 20.49 4.45 -17.56
N VAL A 135 20.99 5.69 -17.71
CA VAL A 135 22.04 6.30 -16.87
C VAL A 135 21.50 6.97 -15.59
N SER A 136 20.22 6.81 -15.25
CA SER A 136 19.62 7.56 -14.13
C SER A 136 19.61 6.75 -12.83
N ASP A 137 20.21 7.29 -11.77
CA ASP A 137 20.13 6.75 -10.40
C ASP A 137 18.79 7.10 -9.71
N VAL A 138 18.00 7.98 -10.34
CA VAL A 138 16.73 8.50 -9.84
C VAL A 138 15.57 8.16 -10.79
N GLN A 139 14.37 8.05 -10.21
CA GLN A 139 13.11 7.86 -10.92
C GLN A 139 12.05 8.76 -10.31
N ARG A 140 11.14 9.25 -11.15
CA ARG A 140 9.90 9.88 -10.70
C ARG A 140 8.87 8.80 -10.44
N ILE A 141 8.16 8.94 -9.33
CA ILE A 141 7.05 8.06 -8.96
C ILE A 141 5.79 8.87 -8.70
N ALA A 142 4.65 8.24 -8.90
CA ALA A 142 3.35 8.83 -8.59
C ALA A 142 2.41 7.78 -7.99
N TYR A 143 1.62 8.22 -7.02
CA TYR A 143 0.55 7.44 -6.41
C TYR A 143 -0.79 8.06 -6.77
N TYR A 144 -1.72 7.25 -7.26
CA TYR A 144 -3.06 7.69 -7.61
C TYR A 144 -4.07 6.54 -7.56
N ILE A 145 -5.34 6.89 -7.35
CA ILE A 145 -6.44 5.93 -7.41
C ILE A 145 -6.95 5.84 -8.86
N GLY A 146 -7.03 4.61 -9.38
CA GLY A 146 -7.62 4.30 -10.68
C GLY A 146 -8.64 3.15 -10.58
N GLU A 147 -9.30 2.86 -11.69
CA GLU A 147 -10.18 1.68 -11.78
C GLU A 147 -9.35 0.38 -11.70
N ASP A 148 -9.85 -0.63 -10.98
CA ASP A 148 -9.23 -1.94 -10.81
C ASP A 148 -9.45 -2.81 -12.05
N ILE A 149 -8.46 -2.83 -12.94
CA ILE A 149 -8.47 -3.60 -14.19
C ILE A 149 -8.07 -5.07 -13.93
N THR A 150 -7.40 -5.38 -12.81
CA THR A 150 -6.94 -6.73 -12.49
C THR A 150 -8.11 -7.70 -12.32
N ARG A 151 -9.22 -7.22 -11.75
CA ARG A 151 -10.47 -7.99 -11.69
C ARG A 151 -11.15 -8.25 -13.03
N GLN A 152 -10.94 -7.38 -14.02
CA GLN A 152 -11.51 -7.59 -15.35
C GLN A 152 -10.75 -8.70 -16.07
N LEU A 153 -9.41 -8.68 -15.98
CA LEU A 153 -8.53 -9.70 -16.56
C LEU A 153 -8.81 -11.11 -15.97
N GLU A 154 -9.04 -11.24 -14.67
CA GLU A 154 -9.37 -12.54 -14.05
C GLU A 154 -10.75 -13.08 -14.50
N ASN A 155 -11.70 -12.21 -14.83
CA ASN A 155 -13.03 -12.61 -15.32
C ASN A 155 -13.04 -12.90 -16.82
N GLU A 156 -12.19 -12.25 -17.61
CA GLU A 156 -12.09 -12.43 -19.06
C GLU A 156 -11.17 -13.60 -19.45
N GLN A 157 -10.27 -14.03 -18.58
CA GLN A 157 -9.37 -15.16 -18.83
C GLN A 157 -10.06 -16.54 -18.80
N GLU A 158 -11.36 -16.61 -18.46
CA GLU A 158 -12.21 -17.79 -18.72
C GLU A 158 -12.63 -17.91 -20.20
N ASP A 159 -12.55 -16.83 -21.00
CA ASP A 159 -12.89 -16.82 -22.42
C ASP A 159 -11.65 -16.44 -23.24
N GLY A 160 -10.80 -17.43 -23.47
CA GLY A 160 -9.42 -17.25 -23.94
C GLY A 160 -9.27 -16.37 -25.18
N LEU A 161 -8.62 -15.22 -25.00
CA LEU A 161 -7.95 -14.42 -26.04
C LEU A 161 -6.77 -13.68 -25.41
N GLU A 162 -5.64 -13.66 -26.12
CA GLU A 162 -4.37 -13.05 -25.71
C GLU A 162 -4.49 -11.52 -25.62
N VAL A 163 -3.94 -10.91 -24.56
CA VAL A 163 -3.97 -9.45 -24.37
C VAL A 163 -2.58 -8.87 -24.63
N GLY A 164 -2.45 -8.18 -25.77
CA GLY A 164 -1.47 -7.12 -25.97
C GLY A 164 -1.99 -5.82 -25.35
N GLY A 165 -1.09 -5.04 -24.75
CA GLY A 165 -1.43 -3.84 -24.01
C GLY A 165 -2.15 -2.78 -24.85
N GLU A 166 -3.39 -2.50 -24.47
CA GLU A 166 -4.12 -1.27 -24.81
C GLU A 166 -4.73 -0.75 -23.51
N PHE A 167 -4.34 0.46 -23.12
CA PHE A 167 -4.85 1.12 -21.91
C PHE A 167 -5.61 2.40 -22.30
N LEU A 168 -6.77 2.54 -21.66
CA LEU A 168 -7.72 3.66 -21.60
C LEU A 168 -8.53 4.02 -22.84
N THR A 169 -9.73 3.45 -22.90
CA THR A 169 -10.89 4.14 -23.44
C THR A 169 -11.95 4.32 -22.35
N THR A 170 -12.24 5.58 -22.06
CA THR A 170 -13.45 6.03 -21.36
C THR A 170 -14.64 5.75 -22.27
N ASP A 171 -15.39 4.70 -21.99
CA ASP A 171 -16.85 4.61 -22.20
C ASP A 171 -17.32 3.18 -21.89
N GLY A 172 -17.49 2.92 -20.61
CA GLY A 172 -18.15 1.73 -20.10
C GLY A 172 -18.48 1.96 -18.65
N GLU A 173 -19.76 1.91 -18.29
CA GLU A 173 -20.19 1.89 -16.89
C GLU A 173 -19.78 0.54 -16.30
N VAL A 174 -18.49 0.40 -15.97
CA VAL A 174 -17.91 -0.84 -15.46
C VAL A 174 -17.95 -0.78 -13.94
N ALA A 175 -18.63 -1.76 -13.34
CA ALA A 175 -18.63 -1.97 -11.90
C ALA A 175 -17.27 -2.54 -11.41
N GLY A 176 -16.17 -1.88 -11.78
CA GLY A 176 -14.82 -2.16 -11.31
C GLY A 176 -14.64 -1.59 -9.91
N GLY A 177 -13.93 -2.32 -9.04
CA GLY A 177 -13.43 -1.72 -7.80
C GLY A 177 -12.42 -0.62 -8.10
N LEU A 178 -12.00 0.14 -7.11
CA LEU A 178 -10.86 1.05 -7.26
C LEU A 178 -9.59 0.36 -6.75
N ALA A 179 -8.44 0.72 -7.32
CA ALA A 179 -7.13 0.29 -6.88
C ALA A 179 -6.18 1.49 -6.74
N LEU A 180 -5.24 1.39 -5.80
CA LEU A 180 -4.14 2.34 -5.69
C LEU A 180 -3.00 1.85 -6.57
N TYR A 181 -2.58 2.71 -7.51
CA TYR A 181 -1.49 2.44 -8.42
C TYR A 181 -0.23 3.20 -7.99
N ARG A 182 0.92 2.58 -8.22
CA ARG A 182 2.22 3.23 -8.24
C ARG A 182 2.74 3.24 -9.65
N LEU A 183 2.93 4.44 -10.18
CA LEU A 183 3.63 4.71 -11.41
C LEU A 183 5.10 4.97 -11.10
N SER A 184 6.01 4.46 -11.94
CA SER A 184 7.44 4.78 -11.90
C SER A 184 8.00 4.97 -13.30
N THR A 185 8.82 5.99 -13.48
CA THR A 185 9.49 6.32 -14.75
C THR A 185 10.83 7.02 -14.51
N THR A 186 11.73 6.92 -15.48
CA THR A 186 13.00 7.67 -15.49
C THR A 186 12.86 9.09 -16.04
N ALA A 187 11.72 9.43 -16.66
CA ALA A 187 11.42 10.80 -17.03
C ALA A 187 11.06 11.63 -15.78
N LEU A 188 11.91 12.60 -15.44
CA LEU A 188 11.79 13.38 -14.20
C LEU A 188 10.89 14.62 -14.35
N GLU A 189 10.69 15.10 -15.56
CA GLU A 189 9.90 16.30 -15.83
C GLU A 189 8.41 16.06 -15.52
N VAL A 190 7.83 16.95 -14.71
CA VAL A 190 6.44 16.84 -14.24
C VAL A 190 5.47 16.96 -15.41
N GLU A 191 5.67 17.96 -16.27
CA GLU A 191 4.83 18.24 -17.44
C GLU A 191 4.86 17.10 -18.44
N THR A 192 5.97 16.37 -18.50
CA THR A 192 6.13 15.27 -19.44
C THR A 192 5.42 14.01 -19.00
N VAL A 193 5.21 13.78 -17.70
CA VAL A 193 4.68 12.49 -17.19
C VAL A 193 3.37 12.66 -16.42
N ILE A 194 3.35 13.58 -15.47
CA ILE A 194 2.26 13.72 -14.51
C ILE A 194 1.10 14.46 -15.15
N GLN A 195 1.37 15.53 -15.89
CA GLN A 195 0.29 16.31 -16.52
C GLN A 195 -0.53 15.49 -17.53
N PRO A 196 0.07 14.69 -18.44
CA PRO A 196 -0.69 13.83 -19.35
C PRO A 196 -1.49 12.75 -18.61
N LEU A 197 -0.95 12.21 -17.51
CA LEU A 197 -1.67 11.26 -16.65
C LEU A 197 -2.91 11.92 -16.02
N LEU A 198 -2.77 13.15 -15.53
CA LEU A 198 -3.87 13.91 -14.94
C LEU A 198 -4.95 14.29 -15.96
N GLU A 199 -4.55 14.63 -17.19
CA GLU A 199 -5.47 15.13 -18.23
C GLU A 199 -6.14 14.00 -19.03
N SER A 200 -5.38 12.97 -19.40
CA SER A 200 -5.83 11.89 -20.30
C SER A 200 -6.10 10.57 -19.58
N GLY A 201 -5.64 10.42 -18.32
CA GLY A 201 -5.63 9.17 -17.59
C GLY A 201 -4.50 8.22 -18.00
N SER A 202 -3.93 8.38 -19.19
CA SER A 202 -2.87 7.52 -19.74
C SER A 202 -1.48 8.11 -19.49
N PRO A 203 -0.49 7.29 -19.16
CA PRO A 203 0.89 7.74 -19.19
C PRO A 203 1.31 8.05 -20.64
N PRO A 204 2.17 9.04 -20.85
CA PRO A 204 2.74 9.33 -22.16
C PRO A 204 3.75 8.25 -22.55
N THR A 205 3.85 7.99 -23.86
CA THR A 205 4.76 6.99 -24.42
C THR A 205 6.04 7.59 -24.98
N GLU A 206 6.04 8.89 -25.29
CA GLU A 206 7.16 9.61 -25.88
C GLU A 206 7.30 11.00 -25.24
N ASP A 207 8.53 11.51 -25.18
CA ASP A 207 8.83 12.87 -24.71
C ASP A 207 8.60 13.92 -25.82
N GLU A 208 8.82 15.20 -25.50
CA GLU A 208 8.66 16.30 -26.47
C GLU A 208 9.56 16.19 -27.72
N VAL A 209 10.62 15.38 -27.64
CA VAL A 209 11.62 15.18 -28.68
C VAL A 209 11.36 13.87 -29.46
N GLY A 210 10.40 13.06 -29.01
CA GLY A 210 10.02 11.78 -29.60
C GLY A 210 10.84 10.58 -29.10
N ASN A 211 11.56 10.71 -27.98
CA ASN A 211 12.23 9.57 -27.35
C ASN A 211 11.21 8.77 -26.53
N PRO A 212 11.33 7.43 -26.49
CA PRO A 212 10.41 6.60 -25.73
C PRO A 212 10.52 6.87 -24.23
N ILE A 213 9.37 7.07 -23.58
CA ILE A 213 9.27 7.15 -22.13
C ILE A 213 8.84 5.78 -21.60
N TYR A 214 9.70 5.19 -20.77
CA TYR A 214 9.37 3.96 -20.08
C TYR A 214 8.60 4.28 -18.80
N VAL A 215 7.36 3.80 -18.74
CA VAL A 215 6.49 3.93 -17.57
C VAL A 215 6.07 2.56 -17.08
N ASN A 216 6.25 2.30 -15.80
CA ASN A 216 5.78 1.08 -15.13
C ASN A 216 4.65 1.44 -14.16
N ILE A 217 3.48 0.84 -14.32
CA ILE A 217 2.30 1.04 -13.47
C ILE A 217 1.99 -0.29 -12.79
N ALA A 218 2.03 -0.30 -11.45
CA ALA A 218 1.75 -1.49 -10.66
C ALA A 218 0.63 -1.22 -9.63
N PRO A 219 -0.40 -2.08 -9.54
CA PRO A 219 -1.37 -2.00 -8.46
C PRO A 219 -0.70 -2.40 -7.14
N ILE A 220 -0.87 -1.57 -6.10
CA ILE A 220 -0.34 -1.85 -4.76
C ILE A 220 -1.42 -2.45 -3.87
N ILE A 221 -2.65 -1.98 -4.00
CA ILE A 221 -3.78 -2.46 -3.20
C ILE A 221 -5.08 -2.31 -3.97
N ASP A 222 -5.88 -3.38 -3.97
CA ASP A 222 -7.22 -3.43 -4.53
C ASP A 222 -8.29 -3.00 -3.50
N GLN A 223 -9.50 -2.70 -3.99
CA GLN A 223 -10.67 -2.32 -3.18
C GLN A 223 -10.39 -1.11 -2.28
N ILE A 224 -9.56 -0.18 -2.76
CA ILE A 224 -9.35 1.07 -2.06
C ILE A 224 -10.61 1.92 -2.17
N THR A 225 -10.93 2.65 -1.11
CA THR A 225 -12.04 3.62 -1.09
C THR A 225 -11.56 5.03 -0.80
N SER A 226 -10.34 5.21 -0.29
CA SER A 226 -9.77 6.55 -0.09
C SER A 226 -8.25 6.46 0.01
N PHE A 227 -7.57 7.43 -0.59
CA PHE A 227 -6.14 7.69 -0.44
C PHE A 227 -5.98 9.19 -0.18
N ASP A 228 -5.59 9.54 1.04
CA ASP A 228 -5.48 10.93 1.52
C ASP A 228 -4.05 11.19 1.98
N VAL A 229 -3.54 12.38 1.67
CA VAL A 229 -2.18 12.79 2.01
C VAL A 229 -2.17 14.17 2.63
N ARG A 230 -1.43 14.35 3.73
CA ARG A 230 -1.19 15.67 4.34
C ARG A 230 0.27 15.93 4.60
N TYR A 231 0.60 17.20 4.59
CA TYR A 231 1.97 17.71 4.61
C TYR A 231 2.18 18.63 5.81
N TYR A 232 3.29 18.47 6.51
CA TYR A 232 3.64 19.30 7.67
C TYR A 232 4.87 20.14 7.36
N ASP A 233 4.78 21.46 7.47
CA ASP A 233 5.91 22.36 7.22
C ASP A 233 6.87 22.46 8.43
N GLY A 234 6.41 22.10 9.63
CA GLY A 234 7.12 22.34 10.89
C GLY A 234 6.27 23.06 11.93
N GLU A 235 5.21 23.73 11.49
CA GLU A 235 4.27 24.53 12.28
C GLU A 235 2.81 24.11 12.05
N GLU A 236 2.39 23.96 10.79
CA GLU A 236 1.01 23.68 10.38
C GLU A 236 0.90 22.51 9.38
N TRP A 237 -0.33 21.99 9.25
CA TRP A 237 -0.68 20.89 8.34
C TRP A 237 -1.45 21.41 7.13
N TYR A 238 -1.09 20.93 5.95
CA TYR A 238 -1.70 21.29 4.66
C TYR A 238 -2.22 20.05 3.93
N GLU A 239 -3.28 20.23 3.14
CA GLU A 239 -3.90 19.20 2.30
C GLU A 239 -3.27 19.13 0.90
N SER A 240 -2.58 20.20 0.48
CA SER A 240 -1.69 20.23 -0.67
C SER A 240 -0.33 20.81 -0.30
N TRP A 241 0.66 20.52 -1.14
CA TRP A 241 2.01 21.08 -1.09
C TRP A 241 2.38 21.65 -2.46
N ASP A 242 2.52 22.97 -2.51
CA ASP A 242 2.82 23.74 -3.73
C ASP A 242 4.16 24.50 -3.62
N ASP A 243 4.91 24.29 -2.53
CA ASP A 243 6.20 24.95 -2.31
C ASP A 243 7.32 24.23 -3.07
N THR A 244 7.98 24.94 -3.97
CA THR A 244 9.09 24.44 -4.80
C THR A 244 10.47 24.70 -4.19
N GLU A 245 10.55 25.54 -3.16
CA GLU A 245 11.78 25.88 -2.45
C GLU A 245 11.97 25.06 -1.18
N MET A 246 10.87 24.57 -0.60
CA MET A 246 10.86 23.78 0.62
C MET A 246 10.17 22.42 0.42
N ILE A 247 10.70 21.41 1.11
CA ILE A 247 10.02 20.12 1.28
C ILE A 247 9.30 20.07 2.63
N PRO A 248 8.20 19.33 2.75
CA PRO A 248 7.54 19.15 4.03
C PRO A 248 8.45 18.39 4.99
N THR A 249 8.41 18.77 6.27
CA THR A 249 9.14 18.09 7.34
C THR A 249 8.63 16.65 7.52
N SER A 250 7.32 16.45 7.40
CA SER A 250 6.72 15.13 7.41
C SER A 250 5.49 15.05 6.53
N VAL A 251 5.24 13.84 6.05
CA VAL A 251 4.08 13.49 5.23
C VAL A 251 3.33 12.38 5.94
N VAL A 252 2.01 12.50 6.03
CA VAL A 252 1.15 11.46 6.58
C VAL A 252 0.20 11.00 5.49
N VAL A 253 0.04 9.68 5.40
CA VAL A 253 -0.72 9.02 4.34
C VAL A 253 -1.79 8.16 5.01
N TRP A 254 -3.04 8.28 4.56
CA TRP A 254 -4.15 7.42 4.95
C TRP A 254 -4.60 6.57 3.77
N ILE A 255 -4.79 5.27 4.03
CA ILE A 255 -5.39 4.33 3.08
C ILE A 255 -6.62 3.74 3.73
N THR A 256 -7.76 3.83 3.04
CA THR A 256 -9.00 3.17 3.43
C THR A 256 -9.38 2.12 2.40
N VAL A 257 -9.64 0.89 2.83
CA VAL A 257 -10.11 -0.20 1.97
C VAL A 257 -11.48 -0.69 2.37
N ALA A 258 -12.27 -1.12 1.40
CA ALA A 258 -13.55 -1.78 1.63
C ALA A 258 -13.36 -3.30 1.79
N GLY A 259 -14.05 -3.87 2.77
CA GLY A 259 -14.10 -5.30 2.96
C GLY A 259 -15.11 -5.98 2.05
N GLY A 260 -14.62 -6.73 1.07
CA GLY A 260 -15.44 -7.53 0.16
C GLY A 260 -16.15 -8.68 0.89
N ASN A 261 -17.43 -8.52 1.19
CA ASN A 261 -18.35 -9.64 1.34
C ASN A 261 -19.36 -9.56 0.19
N GLY A 262 -19.14 -10.37 -0.84
CA GLY A 262 -20.14 -10.62 -1.86
C GLY A 262 -21.44 -11.05 -1.18
N GLN A 263 -22.52 -10.34 -1.47
CA GLN A 263 -23.87 -10.53 -0.92
C GLN A 263 -24.13 -10.00 0.50
N GLN A 264 -24.08 -8.68 0.69
CA GLN A 264 -25.20 -7.98 1.35
C GLN A 264 -25.11 -6.47 1.13
N ARG A 265 -26.05 -5.96 0.34
CA ARG A 265 -26.35 -4.54 0.14
C ARG A 265 -26.98 -4.02 1.46
N GLN A 266 -26.16 -3.80 2.48
CA GLN A 266 -26.55 -3.19 3.75
C GLN A 266 -25.46 -2.18 4.13
N THR A 267 -25.68 -0.94 3.70
CA THR A 267 -25.30 0.41 4.20
C THR A 267 -24.16 0.64 5.22
N ASN A 268 -23.34 -0.33 5.57
CA ASN A 268 -22.14 -0.22 6.38
C ASN A 268 -21.07 -1.12 5.74
N ALA A 269 -20.42 -0.64 4.69
CA ALA A 269 -19.23 -1.32 4.18
C ALA A 269 -18.24 -1.46 5.34
N ASN A 270 -17.78 -2.68 5.62
CA ASN A 270 -16.72 -2.88 6.60
C ASN A 270 -15.43 -2.27 6.03
N THR A 271 -15.20 -0.99 6.28
CA THR A 271 -13.96 -0.34 5.85
C THR A 271 -12.89 -0.50 6.92
N THR A 272 -11.64 -0.51 6.48
CA THR A 272 -10.47 -0.45 7.35
C THR A 272 -9.61 0.70 6.89
N THR A 273 -9.40 1.68 7.76
CA THR A 273 -8.48 2.79 7.54
C THR A 273 -7.21 2.57 8.33
N GLN A 274 -6.07 2.72 7.68
CA GLN A 274 -4.77 2.80 8.35
C GLN A 274 -4.02 4.03 7.88
N SER A 275 -3.04 4.45 8.67
CA SER A 275 -2.18 5.58 8.33
C SER A 275 -0.75 5.33 8.74
N THR A 276 0.16 6.01 8.06
CA THR A 276 1.58 6.06 8.42
C THR A 276 2.09 7.49 8.29
N MET A 277 2.99 7.90 9.18
CA MET A 277 3.68 9.19 9.13
C MET A 277 5.13 8.94 8.77
N VAL A 278 5.61 9.66 7.76
CA VAL A 278 6.97 9.58 7.24
C VAL A 278 7.64 10.92 7.51
N TYR A 279 8.76 10.89 8.23
CA TYR A 279 9.62 12.05 8.38
C TYR A 279 10.57 12.09 7.19
N LEU A 280 10.63 13.22 6.50
CA LEU A 280 11.55 13.38 5.39
C LEU A 280 12.90 13.84 5.94
N PRO A 281 13.97 13.03 5.83
CA PRO A 281 15.28 13.43 6.32
C PRO A 281 15.73 14.66 5.52
N MET A 282 16.07 15.75 6.22
CA MET A 282 16.64 16.97 5.62
C MET A 282 17.77 16.60 4.63
N SER A 283 17.48 16.56 3.32
CA SER A 283 18.52 16.75 2.30
C SER A 283 18.87 18.22 2.14
N ALA A 284 18.11 19.13 2.77
CA ALA A 284 18.51 20.52 2.91
C ALA A 284 17.65 21.29 3.93
N ASN A 285 18.26 21.69 5.04
CA ASN A 285 18.10 23.08 5.44
C ASN A 285 19.04 23.83 4.49
N PHE A 286 18.52 24.42 3.42
CA PHE A 286 19.31 25.13 2.42
C PHE A 286 19.97 26.34 3.08
N SER A 287 21.17 26.13 3.62
CA SER A 287 22.07 27.13 4.20
C SER A 287 21.41 28.22 5.03
N GLU A 288 21.36 28.05 6.35
CA GLU A 288 21.56 29.20 7.23
C GLU A 288 22.94 29.78 6.90
N GLN A 289 22.97 30.90 6.17
CA GLN A 289 24.17 31.68 5.96
C GLN A 289 24.70 32.06 7.36
N PRO A 290 25.96 31.75 7.73
CA PRO A 290 26.48 32.13 9.04
C PRO A 290 26.49 33.65 9.09
N GLY A 291 25.61 34.19 9.95
CA GLY A 291 25.40 35.61 10.12
C GLY A 291 26.72 36.36 10.16
N GLU A 292 26.83 37.28 9.21
CA GLU A 292 27.81 38.34 9.10
C GLU A 292 27.93 39.04 10.48
N ALA A 293 28.96 38.62 11.24
CA ALA A 293 29.29 39.25 12.50
C ALA A 293 29.70 40.70 12.22
N ALA A 294 28.75 41.60 12.49
CA ALA A 294 28.84 43.05 12.45
C ALA A 294 30.26 43.60 12.68
N ALA A 295 30.96 43.89 11.58
CA ALA A 295 32.04 44.85 11.56
C ALA A 295 31.42 46.25 11.47
N GLY A 296 31.13 46.86 12.62
CA GLY A 296 30.43 48.14 12.69
C GLY A 296 30.73 48.95 13.95
N GLY A 297 31.94 49.51 14.01
CA GLY A 297 32.28 50.82 14.59
C GLY A 297 31.72 51.26 15.95
N GLN A 298 32.62 51.45 16.91
CA GLN A 298 32.54 52.58 17.84
C GLN A 298 33.88 53.32 17.87
N GLY A 299 33.93 54.42 17.11
CA GLY A 299 34.72 55.59 17.44
C GLY A 299 33.75 56.67 17.93
N GLY A 300 34.05 57.27 19.08
CA GLY A 300 33.24 58.28 19.75
C GLY A 300 33.52 58.29 21.25
#